data_AF-A0AAW6BDT0-F1
#
_entry.id   AF-A0AAW6BDT0-F1
#
_cell.length_a   1.000
_cell.length_b   1.000
_cell.length_c   1.000
_cell.angle_alpha   90.00
_cell.angle_beta   90.00
_cell.angle_gamma   90.00
#
_symmetry.space_group_name_H-M   'P 1'
#
loop_
_entity.id
_entity.type
_entity.pdbx_description
1 polymer ?
#
loop_
_entity_poly.entity_id
_entity_poly.type
_entity_poly.pdbx_seq_one_letter_code
_entity_poly.pdbx_strand_id
1 'polypeptide(L)'
;MSLIHPRIKLFHDLNEPITPELALRDAYQIMQKINNISSNPSYWHLPGYSLEEIEENNVFTDTGFTEYAISQLTENYDKDAKCLIATLFDIPGDIELKNRIFYQSSDVIYNNRLGKTNISIDLNLVKEKFKIQTIIEFVKALASTRNSPIVMTETRGYRLKKKQVFPDRISAGWMLYLPIEIDPTLVPMAEEIISISDKNNKKGSLIITTKDIFDIENQDHINKANDIEICLRDLQILPLMTEL
;
A
#
# COMPACT_ATOMS: atom_id res chain seq x y z
N MET A 1 17.32 -11.92 -14.28
CA MET A 1 17.36 -11.44 -12.89
C MET A 1 16.06 -11.87 -12.23
N SER A 2 16.09 -12.48 -11.05
CA SER A 2 14.83 -12.91 -10.40
C SER A 2 14.18 -11.71 -9.72
N LEU A 3 12.88 -11.53 -9.92
CA LEU A 3 12.11 -10.46 -9.28
C LEU A 3 11.24 -11.01 -8.16
N ILE A 4 11.06 -10.19 -7.14
CA ILE A 4 10.01 -10.35 -6.13
C ILE A 4 8.96 -9.29 -6.44
N HIS A 5 7.69 -9.68 -6.38
CA HIS A 5 6.54 -8.81 -6.64
C HIS A 5 5.70 -8.61 -5.37
N PRO A 6 6.17 -7.85 -4.36
CA PRO A 6 5.33 -7.45 -3.25
C PRO A 6 4.14 -6.63 -3.73
N ARG A 7 2.96 -6.97 -3.24
CA ARG A 7 1.76 -6.16 -3.39
C ARG A 7 1.35 -5.65 -2.03
N ILE A 8 1.20 -4.34 -1.91
CA ILE A 8 0.87 -3.68 -0.67
C ILE A 8 -0.45 -2.96 -0.86
N LYS A 9 -1.42 -3.21 0.03
CA LYS A 9 -2.62 -2.40 0.13
C LYS A 9 -2.54 -1.50 1.35
N LEU A 10 -2.86 -0.24 1.17
CA LEU A 10 -2.86 0.78 2.19
C LEU A 10 -4.25 1.43 2.23
N PHE A 11 -4.86 1.42 3.40
CA PHE A 11 -6.13 2.07 3.67
C PHE A 11 -5.92 3.15 4.71
N HIS A 12 -6.41 4.36 4.45
CA HIS A 12 -6.41 5.46 5.42
C HIS A 12 -7.44 6.53 5.04
N ASP A 13 -7.83 7.34 6.01
CA ASP A 13 -8.65 8.52 5.77
C ASP A 13 -7.77 9.78 5.82
N LEU A 14 -7.92 10.65 4.82
CA LEU A 14 -7.19 11.93 4.79
C LEU A 14 -7.69 12.90 5.87
N ASN A 15 -8.93 12.71 6.34
CA ASN A 15 -9.64 13.57 7.30
C ASN A 15 -9.91 15.00 6.79
N GLU A 16 -9.83 15.20 5.48
CA GLU A 16 -10.20 16.43 4.78
C GLU A 16 -10.73 16.09 3.38
N PRO A 17 -11.56 16.96 2.77
CA PRO A 17 -12.17 16.68 1.48
C PRO A 17 -11.12 16.41 0.40
N ILE A 18 -11.32 15.36 -0.37
CA ILE A 18 -10.38 15.00 -1.43
C ILE A 18 -10.29 16.09 -2.51
N THR A 19 -9.07 16.42 -2.91
CA THR A 19 -8.76 17.31 -4.04
C THR A 19 -7.66 16.69 -4.90
N PRO A 20 -7.56 17.04 -6.19
CA PRO A 20 -6.46 16.61 -7.06
C PRO A 20 -5.07 16.85 -6.44
N GLU A 21 -4.84 18.03 -5.87
CA GLU A 21 -3.56 18.40 -5.26
C GLU A 21 -3.26 17.59 -4.00
N LEU A 22 -4.28 17.32 -3.18
CA LEU A 22 -4.11 16.51 -1.98
C LEU A 22 -3.80 15.04 -2.33
N ALA A 23 -4.52 14.48 -3.31
CA ALA A 23 -4.25 13.13 -3.81
C ALA A 23 -2.81 13.01 -4.29
N LEU A 24 -2.35 14.02 -5.06
CA LEU A 24 -1.00 14.04 -5.60
C LEU A 24 0.06 14.16 -4.49
N ARG A 25 -0.18 14.99 -3.47
CA ARG A 25 0.71 15.10 -2.30
C ARG A 25 0.81 13.81 -1.50
N ASP A 26 -0.30 13.11 -1.27
CA ASP A 26 -0.30 11.82 -0.55
C ASP A 26 0.41 10.72 -1.37
N ALA A 27 0.09 10.63 -2.66
CA ALA A 27 0.76 9.68 -3.57
C ALA A 27 2.27 9.97 -3.66
N TYR A 28 2.66 11.24 -3.72
CA TYR A 28 4.06 11.65 -3.81
C TYR A 28 4.92 11.17 -2.64
N GLN A 29 4.37 11.13 -1.42
CA GLN A 29 5.08 10.54 -0.28
C GLN A 29 5.42 9.07 -0.53
N ILE A 30 4.54 8.32 -1.18
CA ILE A 30 4.77 6.91 -1.53
C ILE A 30 5.81 6.81 -2.64
N MET A 31 5.70 7.64 -3.68
CA MET A 31 6.67 7.71 -4.79
C MET A 31 8.10 7.90 -4.27
N GLN A 32 8.30 8.83 -3.34
CA GLN A 32 9.61 9.05 -2.71
C GLN A 32 10.11 7.81 -1.96
N LYS A 33 9.24 7.12 -1.21
CA LYS A 33 9.65 5.89 -0.51
C LYS A 33 10.02 4.76 -1.48
N ILE A 34 9.31 4.65 -2.60
CA ILE A 34 9.62 3.67 -3.65
C ILE A 34 10.96 4.01 -4.32
N ASN A 35 11.21 5.27 -4.65
CA ASN A 35 12.47 5.72 -5.24
C ASN A 35 13.68 5.38 -4.35
N ASN A 36 13.51 5.37 -3.02
CA ASN A 36 14.59 5.02 -2.08
C ASN A 36 14.91 3.51 -2.04
N ILE A 37 13.99 2.65 -2.48
CA ILE A 37 14.16 1.18 -2.47
C ILE A 37 14.31 0.60 -3.88
N SER A 38 13.94 1.35 -4.91
CA SER A 38 14.10 1.00 -6.31
C SER A 38 15.53 1.28 -6.79
N SER A 39 15.96 0.55 -7.81
CA SER A 39 17.26 0.79 -8.47
C SER A 39 17.21 1.88 -9.53
N ASN A 40 16.00 2.36 -9.90
CA ASN A 40 15.79 3.35 -10.95
C ASN A 40 15.32 4.68 -10.35
N PRO A 41 16.13 5.75 -10.44
CA PRO A 41 15.78 7.05 -9.88
C PRO A 41 14.72 7.80 -10.71
N SER A 42 13.72 8.31 -9.97
CA SER A 42 13.19 9.68 -10.02
C SER A 42 12.06 10.08 -10.96
N TYR A 43 11.70 9.29 -11.98
CA TYR A 43 10.62 9.69 -12.88
C TYR A 43 9.35 8.91 -12.58
N TRP A 44 8.24 9.62 -12.50
CA TRP A 44 6.92 9.05 -12.29
C TRP A 44 6.01 9.58 -13.38
N HIS A 45 5.14 8.73 -13.87
CA HIS A 45 4.32 8.99 -15.04
C HIS A 45 2.86 8.65 -14.76
N LEU A 46 1.97 9.28 -15.51
CA LEU A 46 0.56 8.93 -15.61
C LEU A 46 0.32 8.16 -16.92
N PRO A 47 -0.77 7.38 -17.03
CA PRO A 47 -1.18 6.80 -18.30
C PRO A 47 -1.37 7.89 -19.37
N GLY A 48 -1.02 7.54 -20.61
CA GLY A 48 -1.21 8.37 -21.80
C GLY A 48 -1.57 7.50 -22.99
N TYR A 49 -1.86 8.12 -24.12
CA TYR A 49 -2.24 7.45 -25.37
C TYR A 49 -1.03 6.91 -26.14
N SER A 50 0.14 7.54 -26.01
CA SER A 50 1.38 7.09 -26.65
C SER A 50 2.53 6.99 -25.65
N LEU A 51 3.57 6.20 -25.99
CA LEU A 51 4.77 6.11 -25.17
C LEU A 51 5.51 7.47 -25.10
N GLU A 52 5.58 8.16 -26.24
CA GLU A 52 6.18 9.51 -26.36
C GLU A 52 5.49 10.50 -25.41
N GLU A 53 4.17 10.53 -25.39
CA GLU A 53 3.40 11.37 -24.45
C GLU A 53 3.72 11.04 -22.99
N ILE A 54 3.80 9.75 -22.65
CA ILE A 54 4.10 9.33 -21.27
C ILE A 54 5.51 9.75 -20.87
N GLU A 55 6.50 9.57 -21.75
CA GLU A 55 7.90 9.89 -21.51
C GLU A 55 8.15 11.40 -21.38
N GLU A 56 7.44 12.22 -22.14
CA GLU A 56 7.54 13.69 -22.06
C GLU A 56 6.90 14.26 -20.80
N ASN A 57 5.96 13.54 -20.19
CA ASN A 57 5.12 14.05 -19.12
C ASN A 57 5.40 13.40 -17.75
N ASN A 58 6.36 13.98 -17.04
CA ASN A 58 6.65 13.62 -15.65
C ASN A 58 5.58 14.15 -14.68
N VAL A 59 5.36 13.42 -13.60
CA VAL A 59 4.43 13.81 -12.52
C VAL A 59 4.97 14.99 -11.70
N PHE A 60 6.28 15.02 -11.46
CA PHE A 60 6.96 16.08 -10.71
C PHE A 60 8.38 16.31 -11.22
N THR A 61 8.90 17.49 -10.93
CA THR A 61 10.30 17.90 -11.14
C THR A 61 10.87 18.46 -9.84
N ASP A 62 12.09 18.96 -9.87
CA ASP A 62 12.72 19.64 -8.73
C ASP A 62 11.94 20.90 -8.27
N THR A 63 11.08 21.45 -9.12
CA THR A 63 10.26 22.63 -8.80
C THR A 63 8.88 22.29 -8.25
N GLY A 64 8.51 21.00 -8.18
CA GLY A 64 7.21 20.53 -7.69
C GLY A 64 6.42 19.73 -8.72
N PHE A 65 5.10 19.62 -8.53
CA PHE A 65 4.22 18.91 -9.46
C PHE A 65 4.11 19.66 -10.79
N THR A 66 4.07 18.90 -11.89
CA THR A 66 3.91 19.49 -13.22
C THR A 66 2.47 19.92 -13.47
N GLU A 67 2.27 20.92 -14.34
CA GLU A 67 0.93 21.34 -14.77
C GLU A 67 0.17 20.19 -15.43
N TYR A 68 0.87 19.34 -16.20
CA TYR A 68 0.32 18.13 -16.78
C TYR A 68 -0.30 17.21 -15.72
N ALA A 69 0.45 16.91 -14.65
CA ALA A 69 -0.03 16.02 -13.60
C ALA A 69 -1.26 16.58 -12.87
N ILE A 70 -1.25 17.88 -12.57
CA ILE A 70 -2.38 18.56 -11.94
C ILE A 70 -3.61 18.53 -12.87
N SER A 71 -3.43 18.82 -14.16
CA SER A 71 -4.53 18.78 -15.15
C SER A 71 -5.14 17.39 -15.25
N GLN A 72 -4.30 16.36 -15.39
CA GLN A 72 -4.76 14.98 -15.50
C GLN A 72 -5.51 14.50 -14.25
N LEU A 73 -5.04 14.81 -13.05
CA LEU A 73 -5.78 14.47 -11.83
C LEU A 73 -7.06 15.28 -11.66
N THR A 74 -7.09 16.52 -12.16
CA THR A 74 -8.30 17.35 -12.17
C THR A 74 -9.35 16.81 -13.14
N GLU A 75 -8.93 16.33 -14.31
CA GLU A 75 -9.80 15.65 -15.28
C GLU A 75 -10.34 14.33 -14.73
N ASN A 76 -9.52 13.57 -14.00
CA ASN A 76 -9.93 12.31 -13.35
C ASN A 76 -10.77 12.50 -12.07
N TYR A 77 -10.95 13.74 -11.60
CA TYR A 77 -11.73 14.03 -10.40
C TYR A 77 -13.21 14.18 -10.73
N ASP A 78 -14.02 13.25 -10.24
CA ASP A 78 -15.47 13.35 -10.28
C ASP A 78 -15.96 14.27 -9.16
N LYS A 79 -16.43 15.46 -9.53
CA LYS A 79 -16.92 16.49 -8.59
C LYS A 79 -18.24 16.10 -7.92
N ASP A 80 -19.09 15.35 -8.62
CA ASP A 80 -20.42 14.96 -8.13
C ASP A 80 -20.29 13.79 -7.16
N ALA A 81 -19.50 12.79 -7.52
CA ALA A 81 -19.18 11.65 -6.67
C ALA A 81 -18.12 11.98 -5.60
N LYS A 82 -17.43 13.12 -5.72
CA LYS A 82 -16.26 13.52 -4.90
C LYS A 82 -15.24 12.39 -4.81
N CYS A 83 -14.86 11.87 -5.97
CA CYS A 83 -14.03 10.68 -6.09
C CYS A 83 -12.89 10.94 -7.07
N LEU A 84 -11.71 10.40 -6.77
CA LEU A 84 -10.53 10.46 -7.61
C LEU A 84 -9.94 9.06 -7.76
N ILE A 85 -9.61 8.71 -8.99
CA ILE A 85 -8.84 7.50 -9.31
C ILE A 85 -7.63 7.92 -10.15
N ALA A 86 -6.45 7.44 -9.77
CA ALA A 86 -5.23 7.67 -10.51
C ALA A 86 -4.36 6.41 -10.52
N THR A 87 -3.65 6.19 -11.63
CA THR A 87 -2.59 5.20 -11.70
C THR A 87 -1.29 5.93 -11.95
N LEU A 88 -0.24 5.60 -11.21
CA LEU A 88 1.10 6.17 -11.39
C LEU A 88 2.12 5.04 -11.48
N PHE A 89 3.17 5.23 -12.26
CA PHE A 89 4.24 4.24 -12.42
C PHE A 89 5.60 4.91 -12.69
N ASP A 90 6.68 4.23 -12.35
CA ASP A 90 8.05 4.78 -12.42
C ASP A 90 8.77 4.52 -13.74
N ILE A 91 8.37 3.49 -14.50
CA ILE A 91 8.97 3.13 -15.78
C ILE A 91 7.91 3.16 -16.88
N PRO A 92 8.07 4.00 -17.92
CA PRO A 92 7.21 4.00 -19.08
C PRO A 92 7.47 2.75 -19.95
N GLY A 93 6.41 2.23 -20.58
CA GLY A 93 6.49 1.10 -21.54
C GLY A 93 6.71 -0.29 -20.94
N ASP A 94 7.68 -0.49 -20.04
CA ASP A 94 8.00 -1.80 -19.48
C ASP A 94 7.07 -2.20 -18.32
N ILE A 95 6.09 -3.05 -18.63
CA ILE A 95 5.08 -3.49 -17.67
C ILE A 95 5.65 -4.42 -16.59
N GLU A 96 6.71 -5.18 -16.90
CA GLU A 96 7.24 -6.18 -15.98
C GLU A 96 8.17 -5.57 -14.94
N LEU A 97 8.84 -4.47 -15.27
CA LEU A 97 9.79 -3.81 -14.38
C LEU A 97 9.19 -2.66 -13.57
N LYS A 98 8.03 -2.11 -13.97
CA LYS A 98 7.46 -0.92 -13.33
C LYS A 98 6.96 -1.15 -11.90
N ASN A 99 7.34 -0.29 -10.98
CA ASN A 99 6.58 -0.08 -9.75
C ASN A 99 5.30 0.69 -10.09
N ARG A 100 4.18 0.34 -9.46
CA ARG A 100 2.88 0.96 -9.72
C ARG A 100 2.19 1.38 -8.44
N ILE A 101 1.56 2.54 -8.45
CA ILE A 101 0.58 2.99 -7.45
C ILE A 101 -0.77 3.10 -8.15
N PHE A 102 -1.77 2.37 -7.68
CA PHE A 102 -3.17 2.62 -7.99
C PHE A 102 -3.80 3.31 -6.79
N TYR A 103 -4.22 4.56 -6.98
CA TYR A 103 -4.75 5.45 -5.96
C TYR A 103 -6.25 5.62 -6.19
N GLN A 104 -7.05 5.37 -5.14
CA GLN A 104 -8.48 5.67 -5.14
C GLN A 104 -8.82 6.39 -3.85
N SER A 105 -9.49 7.54 -3.97
CA SER A 105 -9.97 8.28 -2.80
C SER A 105 -11.34 8.87 -3.06
N SER A 106 -12.16 8.96 -2.01
CA SER A 106 -13.51 9.51 -2.12
C SER A 106 -14.01 10.11 -0.80
N ASP A 107 -14.86 11.13 -0.88
CA ASP A 107 -15.60 11.63 0.28
C ASP A 107 -16.89 10.84 0.46
N VAL A 108 -16.99 10.06 1.54
CA VAL A 108 -18.19 9.27 1.87
C VAL A 108 -19.10 10.08 2.79
N ILE A 109 -20.04 10.80 2.16
CA ILE A 109 -20.92 11.78 2.82
C ILE A 109 -21.75 11.16 3.95
N TYR A 110 -22.33 9.97 3.76
CA TYR A 110 -23.25 9.38 4.74
C TYR A 110 -22.60 9.06 6.10
N ASN A 111 -21.30 8.75 6.12
CA ASN A 111 -20.56 8.45 7.34
C ASN A 111 -19.60 9.58 7.76
N ASN A 112 -19.70 10.77 7.12
CA ASN A 112 -18.78 11.89 7.31
C ASN A 112 -17.28 11.50 7.20
N ARG A 113 -16.97 10.50 6.38
CA ARG A 113 -15.58 10.07 6.14
C ARG A 113 -15.03 10.82 4.94
N LEU A 114 -14.09 11.72 5.19
CA LEU A 114 -13.49 12.56 4.15
C LEU A 114 -12.16 11.98 3.68
N GLY A 115 -11.98 11.93 2.36
CA GLY A 115 -10.79 11.37 1.73
C GLY A 115 -10.55 9.91 2.14
N LYS A 116 -11.60 9.08 2.15
CA LYS A 116 -11.48 7.64 2.32
C LYS A 116 -10.62 7.08 1.19
N THR A 117 -9.41 6.65 1.52
CA THR A 117 -8.35 6.38 0.55
C THR A 117 -7.92 4.92 0.60
N ASN A 118 -7.89 4.28 -0.56
CA ASN A 118 -7.39 2.92 -0.79
C ASN A 118 -6.33 2.96 -1.88
N ILE A 119 -5.12 2.52 -1.53
CA ILE A 119 -3.96 2.55 -2.41
C ILE A 119 -3.45 1.12 -2.57
N SER A 120 -3.29 0.67 -3.82
CA SER A 120 -2.57 -0.56 -4.14
C SER A 120 -1.21 -0.21 -4.71
N ILE A 121 -0.15 -0.74 -4.12
CA ILE A 121 1.23 -0.52 -4.50
C ILE A 121 1.79 -1.87 -4.98
N ASP A 122 2.20 -1.94 -6.23
CA ASP A 122 2.91 -3.09 -6.78
C ASP A 122 4.38 -2.74 -6.92
N LEU A 123 5.24 -3.49 -6.25
CA LEU A 123 6.68 -3.31 -6.29
C LEU A 123 7.34 -4.37 -7.16
N ASN A 124 8.43 -3.99 -7.81
CA ASN A 124 9.31 -4.85 -8.59
C ASN A 124 10.73 -4.77 -8.02
N LEU A 125 11.09 -5.75 -7.20
CA LEU A 125 12.36 -5.75 -6.47
C LEU A 125 13.28 -6.86 -6.96
N VAL A 126 14.55 -6.52 -7.15
CA VAL A 126 15.62 -7.47 -7.52
C VAL A 126 15.89 -8.42 -6.36
N LYS A 127 15.57 -9.71 -6.54
CA LYS A 127 15.66 -10.73 -5.48
C LYS A 127 17.07 -10.85 -4.91
N GLU A 128 18.09 -10.75 -5.76
CA GLU A 128 19.49 -10.90 -5.37
C GLU A 128 20.02 -9.73 -4.51
N LYS A 129 19.37 -8.57 -4.60
CA LYS A 129 19.68 -7.37 -3.78
C LYS A 129 18.70 -7.17 -2.63
N PHE A 130 17.66 -8.00 -2.56
CA PHE A 130 16.56 -7.83 -1.63
C PHE A 130 16.98 -8.13 -0.19
N LYS A 131 16.54 -7.27 0.73
CA LYS A 131 16.61 -7.50 2.17
C LYS A 131 15.21 -7.32 2.74
N ILE A 132 14.78 -8.23 3.62
CA ILE A 132 13.46 -8.14 4.25
C ILE A 132 13.24 -6.79 4.96
N GLN A 133 14.31 -6.23 5.54
CA GLN A 133 14.28 -4.93 6.21
C GLN A 133 13.78 -3.82 5.29
N THR A 134 14.03 -3.89 3.98
CA THR A 134 13.55 -2.92 3.00
C THR A 134 12.02 -2.81 3.02
N ILE A 135 11.31 -3.94 3.08
CA ILE A 135 9.83 -3.96 3.14
C ILE A 135 9.34 -3.57 4.53
N ILE A 136 10.00 -4.03 5.60
CA ILE A 136 9.64 -3.65 6.97
C ILE A 136 9.71 -2.12 7.13
N GLU A 137 10.80 -1.49 6.70
CA GLU A 137 10.96 -0.03 6.77
C GLU A 137 9.99 0.71 5.84
N PHE A 138 9.69 0.13 4.67
CA PHE A 138 8.68 0.70 3.78
C PHE A 138 7.29 0.70 4.44
N VAL A 139 6.86 -0.42 5.02
CA VAL A 139 5.57 -0.52 5.73
C VAL A 139 5.53 0.38 6.96
N LYS A 140 6.62 0.44 7.74
CA LYS A 140 6.76 1.40 8.85
C LYS A 140 6.57 2.84 8.39
N ALA A 141 7.19 3.22 7.28
CA ALA A 141 7.05 4.55 6.72
C ALA A 141 5.59 4.82 6.29
N LEU A 142 4.91 3.86 5.66
CA LEU A 142 3.50 4.02 5.30
C LEU A 142 2.60 4.19 6.54
N ALA A 143 2.85 3.41 7.59
CA ALA A 143 2.08 3.42 8.83
C ALA A 143 2.25 4.73 9.62
N SER A 144 3.50 5.18 9.78
CA SER A 144 3.85 6.34 10.60
C SER A 144 3.50 7.71 9.99
N THR A 145 3.29 7.79 8.67
CA THR A 145 2.98 9.07 8.01
C THR A 145 1.49 9.33 7.81
N ARG A 146 0.62 8.41 8.25
CA ARG A 146 -0.84 8.45 8.01
C ARG A 146 -1.64 8.33 9.29
N ASN A 147 -2.90 8.73 9.23
CA ASN A 147 -3.82 8.67 10.36
C ASN A 147 -4.48 7.28 10.42
N SER A 148 -4.23 6.52 11.48
CA SER A 148 -4.79 5.18 11.70
C SER A 148 -4.83 4.28 10.45
N PRO A 149 -3.70 4.12 9.73
CA PRO A 149 -3.70 3.37 8.49
C PRO A 149 -3.81 1.86 8.76
N ILE A 150 -4.27 1.12 7.77
CA ILE A 150 -4.15 -0.34 7.70
C ILE A 150 -3.28 -0.67 6.49
N VAL A 151 -2.25 -1.49 6.71
CA VAL A 151 -1.31 -1.89 5.64
C VAL A 151 -1.28 -3.40 5.54
N MET A 152 -1.56 -3.93 4.36
CA MET A 152 -1.48 -5.36 4.06
C MET A 152 -0.40 -5.59 3.01
N THR A 153 0.53 -6.49 3.28
CA THR A 153 1.57 -6.88 2.33
C THR A 153 1.39 -8.34 1.97
N GLU A 154 1.34 -8.65 0.68
CA GLU A 154 1.29 -10.00 0.14
C GLU A 154 2.27 -10.17 -1.01
N THR A 155 2.52 -11.42 -1.41
CA THR A 155 3.27 -11.74 -2.63
C THR A 155 2.42 -12.65 -3.50
N ARG A 156 2.59 -12.54 -4.83
CA ARG A 156 2.03 -13.47 -5.83
C ARG A 156 0.50 -13.72 -5.73
N GLY A 157 -0.23 -12.78 -5.13
CA GLY A 157 -1.69 -12.81 -5.02
C GLY A 157 -2.23 -13.84 -4.03
N TYR A 158 -1.73 -13.86 -2.80
CA TYR A 158 -2.26 -14.67 -1.69
C TYR A 158 -3.79 -14.59 -1.60
N ARG A 159 -4.36 -13.38 -1.57
CA ARG A 159 -5.83 -13.19 -1.59
C ARG A 159 -6.48 -13.59 -2.90
N LEU A 160 -5.83 -13.26 -4.03
CA LEU A 160 -6.34 -13.55 -5.38
C LEU A 160 -6.50 -15.06 -5.60
N LYS A 161 -5.57 -15.85 -5.08
CA LYS A 161 -5.61 -17.31 -5.09
C LYS A 161 -6.42 -17.92 -3.93
N LYS A 162 -7.17 -17.11 -3.18
CA LYS A 162 -8.07 -17.53 -2.09
C LYS A 162 -7.34 -18.35 -1.00
N LYS A 163 -6.13 -17.95 -0.63
CA LYS A 163 -5.33 -18.62 0.40
C LYS A 163 -5.65 -18.16 1.84
N GLN A 164 -6.29 -16.99 1.97
CA GLN A 164 -6.78 -16.43 3.22
C GLN A 164 -7.92 -17.24 3.83
N VAL A 165 -8.08 -17.19 5.15
CA VAL A 165 -9.13 -17.88 5.89
C VAL A 165 -10.48 -17.19 5.73
N PHE A 166 -10.50 -15.86 5.77
CA PHE A 166 -11.72 -15.05 5.76
C PHE A 166 -11.81 -14.20 4.48
N PRO A 167 -12.70 -14.53 3.54
CA PRO A 167 -12.85 -13.77 2.29
C PRO A 167 -13.32 -12.32 2.50
N ASP A 168 -14.14 -12.09 3.52
CA ASP A 168 -14.79 -10.83 3.87
C ASP A 168 -13.94 -9.93 4.78
N ARG A 169 -12.81 -10.43 5.30
CA ARG A 169 -11.89 -9.68 6.18
C ARG A 169 -10.55 -9.39 5.52
N ILE A 170 -9.80 -8.49 6.15
CA ILE A 170 -8.37 -8.34 5.87
C ILE A 170 -7.62 -9.63 6.16
N SER A 171 -6.46 -9.79 5.55
CA SER A 171 -5.62 -11.00 5.63
C SER A 171 -4.21 -10.65 6.09
N ALA A 172 -3.57 -11.57 6.79
CA ALA A 172 -2.22 -11.39 7.30
C ALA A 172 -1.16 -11.38 6.18
N GLY A 173 -1.29 -12.30 5.22
CA GLY A 173 -0.35 -12.44 4.11
C GLY A 173 1.11 -12.50 4.60
N TRP A 174 1.97 -11.69 4.01
CA TRP A 174 3.36 -11.55 4.44
C TRP A 174 3.48 -10.69 5.70
N MET A 175 2.83 -9.54 5.71
CA MET A 175 2.82 -8.60 6.84
C MET A 175 1.50 -7.86 6.92
N LEU A 176 1.07 -7.54 8.14
CA LEU A 176 -0.14 -6.80 8.42
C LEU A 176 0.12 -5.75 9.49
N TYR A 177 -0.13 -4.49 9.17
CA TYR A 177 -0.17 -3.40 10.15
C TYR A 177 -1.62 -3.08 10.52
N LEU A 178 -1.88 -3.02 11.82
CA LEU A 178 -3.14 -2.56 12.40
C LEU A 178 -2.89 -1.35 13.32
N PRO A 179 -3.76 -0.33 13.32
CA PRO A 179 -3.66 0.84 14.20
C PRO A 179 -4.18 0.53 15.62
N ILE A 180 -3.75 -0.61 16.16
CA ILE A 180 -4.09 -1.16 17.48
C ILE A 180 -2.80 -1.76 18.07
N GLU A 181 -2.52 -1.49 19.35
CA GLU A 181 -1.40 -2.10 20.07
C GLU A 181 -1.74 -3.56 20.43
N ILE A 182 -0.92 -4.49 19.95
CA ILE A 182 -1.06 -5.93 20.18
C ILE A 182 0.13 -6.40 21.00
N ASP A 183 -0.16 -7.04 22.13
CA ASP A 183 0.85 -7.75 22.92
C ASP A 183 1.34 -8.98 22.13
N PRO A 184 2.65 -9.12 21.86
CA PRO A 184 3.20 -10.26 21.13
C PRO A 184 2.83 -11.63 21.71
N THR A 185 2.56 -11.72 23.02
CA THR A 185 2.15 -12.96 23.69
C THR A 185 0.77 -13.46 23.25
N LEU A 186 -0.09 -12.58 22.72
CA LEU A 186 -1.42 -12.93 22.23
C LEU A 186 -1.40 -13.57 20.84
N VAL A 187 -0.35 -13.30 20.05
CA VAL A 187 -0.20 -13.81 18.67
C VAL A 187 1.16 -14.50 18.53
N PRO A 188 1.42 -15.59 19.29
CA PRO A 188 2.73 -16.23 19.36
C PRO A 188 3.16 -16.92 18.06
N MET A 189 2.22 -17.14 17.13
CA MET A 189 2.49 -17.65 15.79
C MET A 189 3.07 -16.59 14.85
N ALA A 190 3.04 -15.30 15.19
CA ALA A 190 3.75 -14.29 14.41
C ALA A 190 5.27 -14.47 14.56
N GLU A 191 6.03 -14.26 13.49
CA GLU A 191 7.50 -14.27 13.56
C GLU A 191 8.01 -13.12 14.42
N GLU A 192 7.38 -11.96 14.30
CA GLU A 192 7.71 -10.76 15.06
C GLU A 192 6.51 -9.81 15.05
N ILE A 193 6.32 -9.08 16.15
CA ILE A 193 5.37 -7.96 16.23
C ILE A 193 6.14 -6.72 16.64
N ILE A 194 6.07 -5.69 15.80
CA ILE A 194 6.77 -4.41 16.00
C ILE A 194 5.74 -3.33 16.31
N SER A 195 5.92 -2.64 17.44
CA SER A 195 5.12 -1.46 17.78
C SER A 195 5.51 -0.27 16.91
N ILE A 196 4.53 0.35 16.25
CA ILE A 196 4.72 1.51 15.38
C ILE A 196 3.58 2.49 15.61
N SER A 197 3.90 3.71 15.99
CA SER A 197 2.92 4.78 16.10
C SER A 197 2.57 5.38 14.74
N ASP A 198 1.30 5.75 14.58
CA ASP A 198 0.80 6.49 13.42
C ASP A 198 1.17 7.99 13.48
N LYS A 199 0.71 8.77 12.50
CA LYS A 199 0.97 10.22 12.43
C LYS A 199 0.53 10.99 13.67
N ASN A 200 -0.47 10.49 14.40
CA ASN A 200 -1.04 11.11 15.60
C ASN A 200 -0.49 10.50 16.89
N ASN A 201 0.64 9.79 16.82
CA ASN A 201 1.24 9.06 17.94
C ASN A 201 0.35 7.95 18.53
N LYS A 202 -0.70 7.52 17.83
CA LYS A 202 -1.50 6.38 18.26
C LYS A 202 -0.71 5.11 17.94
N LYS A 203 -0.51 4.27 18.96
CA LYS A 203 0.23 3.02 18.81
C LYS A 203 -0.55 2.02 17.94
N GLY A 204 0.16 1.40 17.01
CA GLY A 204 -0.27 0.23 16.27
C GLY A 204 0.80 -0.86 16.28
N SER A 205 0.50 -1.96 15.59
CA SER A 205 1.35 -3.15 15.55
C SER A 205 1.52 -3.64 14.12
N LEU A 206 2.77 -3.78 13.68
CA LEU A 206 3.14 -4.50 12.46
C LEU A 206 3.43 -5.95 12.82
N ILE A 207 2.57 -6.84 12.33
CA ILE A 207 2.67 -8.28 12.48
C ILE A 207 3.40 -8.83 11.27
N ILE A 208 4.49 -9.55 11.49
CA ILE A 208 5.29 -10.18 10.45
C ILE A 208 5.03 -11.68 10.48
N THR A 209 4.54 -12.25 9.38
CA THR A 209 4.29 -13.70 9.28
C THR A 209 5.59 -14.48 9.19
N THR A 210 6.54 -14.02 8.37
CA THR A 210 7.86 -14.67 8.19
C THR A 210 8.90 -13.63 7.76
N LYS A 211 10.17 -13.85 8.15
CA LYS A 211 11.33 -13.06 7.72
C LYS A 211 11.88 -13.51 6.37
N ASP A 212 11.49 -14.69 5.90
CA ASP A 212 11.76 -15.15 4.54
C ASP A 212 10.88 -14.42 3.52
N ILE A 213 11.20 -14.57 2.24
CA ILE A 213 10.31 -14.11 1.17
C ILE A 213 9.05 -14.97 1.23
N PHE A 214 7.92 -14.34 1.56
CA PHE A 214 6.64 -15.04 1.62
C PHE A 214 6.33 -15.69 0.28
N ASP A 215 5.87 -16.94 0.33
CA ASP A 215 5.60 -17.74 -0.86
C ASP A 215 4.30 -18.49 -0.66
N ILE A 216 3.37 -18.26 -1.58
CA ILE A 216 2.03 -18.83 -1.60
C ILE A 216 2.00 -20.31 -2.03
N GLU A 217 3.14 -20.84 -2.49
CA GLU A 217 3.31 -22.27 -2.74
C GLU A 217 3.98 -22.99 -1.55
N ASN A 218 4.48 -22.24 -0.56
CA ASN A 218 4.98 -22.80 0.70
C ASN A 218 3.83 -22.93 1.70
N GLN A 219 3.48 -24.16 2.05
CA GLN A 219 2.35 -24.44 2.94
C GLN A 219 2.59 -23.93 4.36
N ASP A 220 3.82 -23.90 4.85
CA ASP A 220 4.14 -23.40 6.20
C ASP A 220 3.91 -21.88 6.29
N HIS A 221 4.26 -21.15 5.22
CA HIS A 221 3.98 -19.71 5.12
C HIS A 221 2.47 -19.44 5.14
N ILE A 222 1.69 -20.22 4.38
CA ILE A 222 0.22 -20.10 4.36
C ILE A 222 -0.38 -20.44 5.72
N ASN A 223 0.03 -21.56 6.33
CA ASN A 223 -0.50 -21.99 7.62
C ASN A 223 -0.26 -20.93 8.69
N LYS A 224 0.96 -20.37 8.74
CA LYS A 224 1.30 -19.31 9.69
C LYS A 224 0.48 -18.04 9.48
N ALA A 225 0.28 -17.60 8.22
CA ALA A 225 -0.61 -16.47 7.92
C ALA A 225 -2.06 -16.76 8.36
N ASN A 226 -2.55 -17.97 8.10
CA ASN A 226 -3.91 -18.39 8.45
C ASN A 226 -4.10 -18.46 9.97
N ASP A 227 -3.13 -18.97 10.72
CA ASP A 227 -3.17 -19.04 12.18
C ASP A 227 -3.19 -17.63 12.80
N ILE A 228 -2.43 -16.68 12.23
CA ILE A 228 -2.50 -15.26 12.60
C ILE A 228 -3.91 -14.71 12.33
N GLU A 229 -4.48 -14.96 11.15
CA GLU A 229 -5.83 -14.48 10.82
C GLU A 229 -6.90 -15.01 11.77
N ILE A 230 -6.87 -16.31 12.09
CA ILE A 230 -7.81 -16.96 13.02
C ILE A 230 -7.65 -16.34 14.41
N CYS A 231 -6.40 -16.18 14.88
CA CYS A 231 -6.11 -15.58 16.18
C CYS A 231 -6.62 -14.15 16.29
N LEU A 232 -6.32 -13.29 15.30
CA LEU A 232 -6.79 -11.90 15.27
C LEU A 232 -8.31 -11.79 15.21
N ARG A 233 -8.98 -12.71 14.50
CA ARG A 233 -10.46 -12.80 14.51
C ARG A 233 -10.99 -13.17 15.88
N ASP A 234 -10.41 -14.17 16.55
CA ASP A 234 -10.86 -14.63 17.86
C ASP A 234 -10.66 -13.55 18.94
N LEU A 235 -9.62 -12.74 18.79
CA LEU A 235 -9.40 -11.51 19.56
C LEU A 235 -10.31 -10.34 19.15
N GLN A 236 -11.14 -10.50 18.12
CA GLN A 236 -12.07 -9.49 17.58
C GLN A 236 -11.38 -8.23 17.03
N ILE A 237 -10.12 -8.35 16.58
CA ILE A 237 -9.29 -7.25 16.08
C ILE A 237 -8.92 -7.41 14.59
N LEU A 238 -9.59 -8.30 13.86
CA LEU A 238 -9.42 -8.47 12.41
C LEU A 238 -10.56 -7.78 11.63
N PRO A 239 -10.42 -6.52 11.17
CA PRO A 239 -11.45 -5.79 10.43
C PRO A 239 -12.08 -6.51 9.24
N LEU A 240 -13.36 -6.23 8.99
CA LEU A 240 -14.05 -6.52 7.74
C LEU A 240 -13.57 -5.59 6.63
N MET A 241 -13.54 -6.07 5.39
CA MET A 241 -13.22 -5.25 4.22
C MET A 241 -14.22 -4.09 4.03
N THR A 242 -15.45 -4.23 4.51
CA THR A 242 -16.49 -3.19 4.46
C THR A 242 -16.32 -2.10 5.52
N GLU A 243 -15.51 -2.35 6.55
CA GLU A 243 -15.21 -1.36 7.60
C GLU A 243 -14.08 -0.41 7.20
N LEU A 244 -13.22 -0.86 6.27
CA LEU A 244 -12.13 -0.07 5.70
C LEU A 244 -12.67 1.11 4.90
#